data_AF-A0AAD6X9U9-F1
#
_entry.id   AF-A0AAD6X9U9-F1
#
_cell.length_a   1.000
_cell.length_b   1.000
_cell.length_c   1.000
_cell.angle_alpha   90.00
_cell.angle_beta   90.00
_cell.angle_gamma   90.00
#
_symmetry.space_group_name_H-M   'P 1'
#
loop_
_entity.id
_entity.type
_entity.pdbx_description
1 polymer ?
#
loop_
_entity_poly.entity_id
_entity_poly.type
_entity_poly.pdbx_seq_one_letter_code
_entity_poly.pdbx_strand_id
1 'polypeptide(L)'
;MHSIFFLASLVLSVISLTRAAPASSDSREPARTNPATLVNLRVEGANSTIFEAPIITRGHNITTASGGTHHCDGTNLDANASPGATCTSALDDAAKLVKFGYDGTFDIEFDDFFITRIASSAETNTQFWGLLLDYEFTPVGGCQQEVKTGQSILWAFDAFNKAFFLKLAALSHTTKVGKPFTVTVTDGTSRVPIAGATVNVSGKGGESVISDENGVASIVFEYAGVYKLKAERSDSIRSNMVDVVVI
;
A
#
# COMPACT_ATOMS: atom_id res chain seq x y z
N MET A 1 47.82 86.25 -20.28
CA MET A 1 47.12 86.99 -19.22
C MET A 1 46.78 86.01 -18.10
N HIS A 2 47.23 86.34 -16.89
CA HIS A 2 46.90 85.81 -15.57
C HIS A 2 47.02 84.29 -15.32
N SER A 3 48.01 83.79 -14.58
CA SER A 3 48.29 83.88 -13.12
C SER A 3 47.53 82.86 -12.25
N ILE A 4 48.32 82.22 -11.35
CA ILE A 4 48.01 81.73 -9.99
C ILE A 4 47.71 80.23 -9.79
N PHE A 5 48.77 79.52 -9.39
CA PHE A 5 48.94 78.71 -8.15
C PHE A 5 47.67 78.26 -7.39
N PHE A 6 47.59 76.95 -7.06
CA PHE A 6 47.42 76.51 -5.67
C PHE A 6 47.91 75.07 -5.46
N LEU A 7 48.49 74.86 -4.27
CA LEU A 7 49.17 73.70 -3.74
C LEU A 7 48.23 72.55 -3.31
N ALA A 8 48.78 71.33 -3.39
CA ALA A 8 48.74 70.23 -2.41
C ALA A 8 47.38 69.69 -1.90
N SER A 9 47.15 68.39 -2.09
CA SER A 9 47.24 67.43 -0.98
C SER A 9 47.25 65.99 -1.47
N LEU A 10 48.16 65.21 -0.88
CA LEU A 10 48.43 63.80 -1.07
C LEU A 10 47.35 62.98 -0.34
N VAL A 11 46.66 62.07 -1.03
CA VAL A 11 45.92 60.98 -0.37
C VAL A 11 46.38 59.66 -1.01
N LEU A 12 47.21 58.93 -0.27
CA LEU A 12 47.51 57.53 -0.58
C LEU A 12 46.24 56.71 -0.31
N SER A 13 45.59 56.23 -1.37
CA SER A 13 44.57 55.18 -1.26
C SER A 13 45.21 53.85 -1.64
N VAL A 14 45.38 52.99 -0.64
CA VAL A 14 45.91 51.64 -0.81
C VAL A 14 44.76 50.78 -1.36
N ILE A 15 44.77 50.50 -2.66
CA ILE A 15 43.81 49.58 -3.28
C ILE A 15 44.28 48.16 -2.99
N SER A 16 43.73 47.56 -1.92
CA SER A 16 43.87 46.13 -1.65
C SER A 16 43.03 45.35 -2.65
N LEU A 17 43.67 44.71 -3.64
CA LEU A 17 43.05 43.67 -4.47
C LEU A 17 42.77 42.44 -3.59
N THR A 18 41.57 42.34 -3.02
CA THR A 18 41.08 41.09 -2.47
C THR A 18 40.59 40.21 -3.61
N ARG A 19 41.42 39.23 -3.97
CA ARG A 19 41.06 38.12 -4.86
C ARG A 19 39.95 37.30 -4.17
N ALA A 20 38.69 37.52 -4.55
CA ALA A 20 37.60 36.67 -4.14
C ALA A 20 37.85 35.25 -4.68
N ALA A 21 38.06 34.30 -3.77
CA ALA A 21 38.08 32.89 -4.12
C ALA A 21 36.67 32.45 -4.54
N PRO A 22 36.50 31.61 -5.57
CA PRO A 22 35.20 31.06 -5.90
C PRO A 22 34.73 30.20 -4.72
N ALA A 23 33.60 30.58 -4.11
CA ALA A 23 32.92 29.71 -3.17
C ALA A 23 32.43 28.48 -3.94
N SER A 24 33.07 27.34 -3.72
CA SER A 24 32.53 26.05 -4.18
C SER A 24 31.28 25.77 -3.36
N SER A 25 30.11 25.99 -3.94
CA SER A 25 28.86 25.44 -3.42
C SER A 25 28.88 23.93 -3.62
N ASP A 26 29.39 23.23 -2.60
CA ASP A 26 29.26 21.78 -2.45
C ASP A 26 27.77 21.46 -2.25
N SER A 27 27.05 21.37 -3.38
CA SER A 27 25.68 20.90 -3.42
C SER A 27 25.71 19.39 -3.30
N ARG A 28 25.91 18.90 -2.07
CA ARG A 28 25.67 17.49 -1.75
C ARG A 28 24.18 17.24 -1.98
N GLU A 29 23.83 16.65 -3.12
CA GLU A 29 22.48 16.15 -3.39
C GLU A 29 22.08 15.31 -2.16
N PRO A 30 20.93 15.60 -1.52
CA PRO A 30 20.47 14.78 -0.41
C PRO A 30 20.41 13.34 -0.92
N ALA A 31 21.07 12.42 -0.22
CA ALA A 31 21.05 11.01 -0.59
C ALA A 31 19.57 10.59 -0.71
N ARG A 32 19.13 10.22 -1.92
CA ARG A 32 17.76 9.79 -2.16
C ARG A 32 17.48 8.58 -1.27
N THR A 33 16.67 8.79 -0.24
CA THR A 33 16.35 7.73 0.72
C THR A 33 15.26 6.85 0.12
N ASN A 34 15.54 5.57 -0.09
CA ASN A 34 14.56 4.55 -0.46
C ASN A 34 14.35 3.60 0.74
N PRO A 35 13.65 4.05 1.79
CA PRO A 35 13.53 3.30 3.04
C PRO A 35 12.68 2.05 2.87
N ALA A 36 12.95 1.04 3.72
CA ALA A 36 12.04 -0.08 3.85
C ALA A 36 10.80 0.34 4.67
N THR A 37 9.63 -0.10 4.23
CA THR A 37 8.33 0.23 4.81
C THR A 37 7.58 -1.07 5.13
N LEU A 38 7.05 -1.18 6.34
CA LEU A 38 6.21 -2.30 6.77
C LEU A 38 4.73 -1.98 6.51
N VAL A 39 4.09 -2.71 5.60
CA VAL A 39 2.69 -2.51 5.23
C VAL A 39 1.88 -3.79 5.40
N ASN A 40 0.56 -3.68 5.48
CA ASN A 40 -0.34 -4.82 5.43
C ASN A 40 -0.74 -5.05 3.97
N LEU A 41 -0.39 -6.19 3.39
CA LEU A 41 -0.79 -6.52 2.02
C LEU A 41 -1.82 -7.64 2.03
N ARG A 42 -2.89 -7.43 1.29
CA ARG A 42 -3.93 -8.43 1.01
C ARG A 42 -4.16 -8.54 -0.49
N VAL A 43 -4.19 -9.77 -0.99
CA VAL A 43 -4.44 -10.10 -2.39
C VAL A 43 -5.63 -11.06 -2.44
N GLU A 44 -6.76 -10.58 -2.92
CA GLU A 44 -7.99 -11.34 -3.06
C GLU A 44 -8.19 -11.75 -4.52
N GLY A 45 -7.95 -13.04 -4.80
CA GLY A 45 -8.22 -13.63 -6.11
C GLY A 45 -9.70 -13.93 -6.33
N ALA A 46 -10.00 -14.53 -7.48
CA ALA A 46 -11.37 -14.89 -7.87
C ALA A 46 -12.07 -15.81 -6.87
N ASN A 47 -11.34 -16.80 -6.33
CA ASN A 47 -11.94 -17.85 -5.49
C ASN A 47 -11.35 -17.94 -4.07
N SER A 48 -10.19 -17.33 -3.82
CA SER A 48 -9.46 -17.49 -2.57
C SER A 48 -8.52 -16.33 -2.27
N THR A 49 -8.10 -16.20 -1.01
CA THR A 49 -7.10 -15.22 -0.60
C THR A 49 -5.77 -15.77 -1.08
N ILE A 50 -5.09 -15.03 -1.96
CA ILE A 50 -3.79 -15.44 -2.50
C ILE A 50 -2.70 -15.14 -1.47
N PHE A 51 -2.80 -13.97 -0.83
CA PHE A 51 -1.87 -13.53 0.18
C PHE A 51 -2.56 -12.60 1.17
N GLU A 52 -2.24 -12.73 2.45
CA GLU A 52 -2.66 -11.77 3.47
C GLU A 52 -1.69 -11.82 4.66
N ALA A 53 -0.80 -10.84 4.73
CA ALA A 53 0.14 -10.69 5.84
C ALA A 53 0.84 -9.31 5.78
N PRO A 54 1.50 -8.89 6.86
CA PRO A 54 2.47 -7.81 6.80
C PRO A 54 3.63 -8.15 5.87
N ILE A 55 4.08 -7.18 5.09
CA ILE A 55 5.25 -7.30 4.20
C ILE A 55 6.14 -6.07 4.38
N ILE A 56 7.46 -6.28 4.40
CA ILE A 56 8.44 -5.21 4.34
C ILE A 56 8.81 -5.02 2.88
N THR A 57 8.64 -3.82 2.35
CA THR A 57 8.94 -3.48 0.96
C THR A 57 9.70 -2.17 0.83
N ARG A 58 10.31 -1.92 -0.33
CA ARG A 58 10.96 -0.67 -0.74
C ARG A 58 10.80 -0.50 -2.25
N GLY A 59 11.00 0.69 -2.78
CA GLY A 59 11.00 0.89 -4.23
C GLY A 59 12.10 0.09 -4.91
N HIS A 60 11.82 -0.56 -6.03
CA HIS A 60 12.82 -1.33 -6.78
C HIS A 60 12.36 -1.60 -8.21
N ASN A 61 13.26 -2.14 -9.04
CA ASN A 61 12.89 -2.58 -10.38
C ASN A 61 12.05 -3.86 -10.30
N ILE A 62 10.91 -3.85 -10.98
CA ILE A 62 10.01 -4.98 -11.11
C ILE A 62 10.17 -5.59 -12.50
N THR A 63 10.07 -6.91 -12.58
CA THR A 63 10.07 -7.64 -13.86
C THR A 63 8.84 -8.52 -13.97
N THR A 64 8.03 -8.30 -15.01
CA THR A 64 6.94 -9.19 -15.38
C THR A 64 7.27 -9.89 -16.71
N ALA A 65 6.59 -11.01 -16.99
CA ALA A 65 6.84 -11.77 -18.21
C ALA A 65 6.40 -10.98 -19.46
N SER A 66 5.25 -10.30 -19.36
CA SER A 66 4.65 -9.55 -20.47
C SER A 66 5.12 -8.10 -20.55
N GLY A 67 5.59 -7.51 -19.45
CA GLY A 67 5.94 -6.10 -19.35
C GLY A 67 7.44 -5.79 -19.28
N GLY A 68 8.30 -6.80 -19.09
CA GLY A 68 9.75 -6.58 -18.98
C GLY A 68 10.16 -5.95 -17.64
N THR A 69 11.37 -5.38 -17.58
CA THR A 69 11.96 -4.82 -16.36
C THR A 69 11.89 -3.30 -16.34
N HIS A 70 11.20 -2.73 -15.35
CA HIS A 70 11.04 -1.28 -15.20
C HIS A 70 11.18 -0.86 -13.73
N HIS A 71 11.52 0.41 -13.52
CA HIS A 71 11.52 0.97 -12.17
C HIS A 71 10.09 1.00 -11.62
N CYS A 72 9.98 0.74 -10.32
CA CYS A 72 8.72 0.76 -9.60
C CYS A 72 9.01 1.22 -8.18
N ASP A 73 9.42 2.49 -8.08
CA ASP A 73 9.98 3.06 -6.88
C ASP A 73 9.28 4.36 -6.45
N GLY A 74 8.10 4.65 -6.99
CA GLY A 74 7.31 5.83 -6.64
C GLY A 74 7.68 7.05 -7.48
N THR A 75 8.86 7.09 -8.10
CA THR A 75 9.26 8.22 -8.96
C THR A 75 8.70 8.13 -10.38
N ASN A 76 8.00 7.03 -10.67
CA ASN A 76 7.27 6.81 -11.90
C ASN A 76 6.43 8.04 -12.28
N LEU A 77 6.54 8.51 -13.52
CA LEU A 77 5.87 9.71 -14.04
C LEU A 77 6.02 10.96 -13.15
N ASP A 78 7.16 11.11 -12.46
CA ASP A 78 7.43 12.18 -11.49
C ASP A 78 6.38 12.28 -10.36
N ALA A 79 5.64 11.20 -10.07
CA ALA A 79 4.56 11.20 -9.08
C ALA A 79 5.05 11.54 -7.66
N ASN A 80 6.29 11.16 -7.33
CA ASN A 80 6.94 11.47 -6.06
C ASN A 80 8.36 11.99 -6.29
N ALA A 81 8.79 12.92 -5.43
CA ALA A 81 10.09 13.59 -5.57
C ALA A 81 11.31 12.70 -5.27
N SER A 82 11.10 11.56 -4.61
CA SER A 82 12.17 10.64 -4.20
C SER A 82 11.65 9.21 -4.18
N PRO A 83 12.51 8.20 -4.40
CA PRO A 83 12.09 6.80 -4.36
C PRO A 83 11.55 6.34 -3.00
N GLY A 84 10.50 5.52 -3.01
CA GLY A 84 9.84 4.96 -1.85
C GLY A 84 9.19 3.60 -2.13
N ALA A 85 8.72 2.94 -1.07
CA ALA A 85 7.92 1.72 -1.18
C ALA A 85 6.59 2.01 -1.88
N THR A 86 6.15 1.13 -2.77
CA THR A 86 4.94 1.30 -3.58
C THR A 86 3.97 0.13 -3.39
N CYS A 87 2.73 0.31 -3.85
CA CYS A 87 1.74 -0.76 -3.87
C CYS A 87 2.20 -1.97 -4.71
N THR A 88 2.82 -1.73 -5.87
CA THR A 88 3.30 -2.81 -6.75
C THR A 88 4.62 -3.40 -6.25
N SER A 89 5.51 -2.63 -5.63
CA SER A 89 6.71 -3.19 -4.99
C SER A 89 6.35 -4.15 -3.86
N ALA A 90 5.30 -3.84 -3.09
CA ALA A 90 4.78 -4.74 -2.06
C ALA A 90 4.22 -6.05 -2.66
N LEU A 91 3.52 -5.98 -3.80
CA LEU A 91 3.03 -7.16 -4.52
C LEU A 91 4.19 -8.05 -4.99
N ASP A 92 5.22 -7.45 -5.59
CA ASP A 92 6.40 -8.19 -6.08
C ASP A 92 7.18 -8.84 -4.95
N ASP A 93 7.42 -8.12 -3.85
CA ASP A 93 8.07 -8.67 -2.65
C ASP A 93 7.28 -9.85 -2.07
N ALA A 94 5.96 -9.75 -1.99
CA ALA A 94 5.11 -10.86 -1.55
C ALA A 94 5.15 -12.04 -2.53
N ALA A 95 5.06 -11.79 -3.83
CA ALA A 95 5.17 -12.82 -4.88
C ALA A 95 6.49 -13.59 -4.77
N LYS A 96 7.61 -12.88 -4.57
CA LYS A 96 8.94 -13.46 -4.35
C LYS A 96 9.04 -14.21 -3.03
N LEU A 97 8.41 -13.72 -1.96
CA LEU A 97 8.46 -14.33 -0.63
C LEU A 97 7.70 -15.65 -0.60
N VAL A 98 6.45 -15.68 -1.07
CA VAL A 98 5.56 -16.86 -0.99
C VAL A 98 5.44 -17.63 -2.31
N LYS A 99 6.19 -17.24 -3.33
CA LYS A 99 6.36 -17.95 -4.60
C LYS A 99 5.07 -18.10 -5.44
N PHE A 100 4.14 -17.14 -5.37
CA PHE A 100 3.10 -17.01 -6.39
C PHE A 100 3.62 -16.19 -7.57
N GLY A 101 3.17 -16.51 -8.79
CA GLY A 101 3.46 -15.70 -9.98
C GLY A 101 2.44 -14.60 -10.18
N TYR A 102 2.82 -13.52 -10.82
CA TYR A 102 1.91 -12.49 -11.33
C TYR A 102 2.43 -12.01 -12.69
N ASP A 103 1.61 -11.28 -13.43
CA ASP A 103 1.99 -10.72 -14.73
C ASP A 103 1.20 -9.44 -15.03
N GLY A 104 1.73 -8.66 -15.96
CA GLY A 104 1.17 -7.39 -16.38
C GLY A 104 2.01 -6.77 -17.50
N THR A 105 1.40 -5.92 -18.30
CA THR A 105 2.11 -5.13 -19.32
C THR A 105 2.59 -3.82 -18.72
N PHE A 106 3.72 -3.31 -19.21
CA PHE A 106 4.18 -1.99 -18.86
C PHE A 106 3.63 -0.96 -19.85
N ASP A 107 3.05 0.11 -19.35
CA ASP A 107 2.61 1.25 -20.16
C ASP A 107 3.60 2.39 -20.00
N ILE A 108 4.21 2.80 -21.12
CA ILE A 108 5.24 3.83 -21.15
C ILE A 108 4.67 5.23 -20.90
N GLU A 109 3.41 5.48 -21.27
CA GLU A 109 2.77 6.78 -21.09
C GLU A 109 2.40 7.02 -19.62
N PHE A 110 1.95 5.97 -18.93
CA PHE A 110 1.68 6.01 -17.49
C PHE A 110 2.90 5.72 -16.63
N ASP A 111 3.99 5.25 -17.25
CA ASP A 111 5.20 4.78 -16.57
C ASP A 111 4.89 3.76 -15.47
N ASP A 112 3.95 2.83 -15.74
CA ASP A 112 3.43 1.91 -14.72
C ASP A 112 3.07 0.53 -15.29
N PHE A 113 2.90 -0.45 -14.42
CA PHE A 113 2.43 -1.78 -14.79
C PHE A 113 0.91 -1.89 -14.68
N PHE A 114 0.27 -2.31 -15.77
CA PHE A 114 -1.10 -2.83 -15.74
C PHE A 114 -1.06 -4.31 -15.37
N ILE A 115 -1.35 -4.62 -14.11
CA ILE A 115 -1.36 -5.99 -13.59
C ILE A 115 -2.61 -6.73 -14.08
N THR A 116 -2.40 -7.75 -14.91
CA THR A 116 -3.47 -8.50 -15.56
C THR A 116 -3.68 -9.89 -14.95
N ARG A 117 -2.72 -10.39 -14.16
CA ARG A 117 -2.84 -11.69 -13.49
C ARG A 117 -2.08 -11.73 -12.18
N ILE A 118 -2.71 -12.27 -11.14
CA ILE A 118 -2.02 -12.64 -9.89
C ILE A 118 -2.42 -14.07 -9.52
N ALA A 119 -1.42 -14.91 -9.27
CA ALA A 119 -1.56 -16.36 -9.18
C ALA A 119 -2.35 -16.93 -10.38
N SER A 120 -3.41 -17.68 -10.12
CA SER A 120 -4.30 -18.26 -11.12
C SER A 120 -5.45 -17.34 -11.54
N SER A 121 -5.58 -16.15 -10.95
CA SER A 121 -6.64 -15.19 -11.27
C SER A 121 -6.16 -14.21 -12.32
N ALA A 122 -6.62 -14.39 -13.55
CA ALA A 122 -6.35 -13.53 -14.70
C ALA A 122 -7.59 -12.67 -14.99
N GLU A 123 -7.36 -11.43 -15.37
CA GLU A 123 -8.42 -10.53 -15.84
C GLU A 123 -9.14 -11.11 -17.08
N THR A 124 -10.32 -10.60 -17.31
CA THR A 124 -11.13 -10.90 -18.49
C THR A 124 -11.58 -9.60 -19.14
N ASN A 125 -12.37 -9.69 -20.21
CA ASN A 125 -12.94 -8.50 -20.85
C ASN A 125 -13.86 -7.68 -19.92
N THR A 126 -14.30 -8.24 -18.80
CA THR A 126 -15.25 -7.58 -17.88
C THR A 126 -14.81 -7.59 -16.43
N GLN A 127 -13.76 -8.34 -16.05
CA GLN A 127 -13.30 -8.47 -14.67
C GLN A 127 -11.83 -8.07 -14.60
N PHE A 128 -11.53 -7.03 -13.84
CA PHE A 128 -10.19 -6.44 -13.77
C PHE A 128 -9.66 -6.46 -12.34
N TRP A 129 -8.34 -6.39 -12.20
CA TRP A 129 -7.70 -6.15 -10.91
C TRP A 129 -7.87 -4.70 -10.50
N GLY A 130 -8.40 -4.48 -9.29
CA GLY A 130 -8.40 -3.18 -8.63
C GLY A 130 -7.27 -3.10 -7.60
N LEU A 131 -6.70 -1.92 -7.48
CA LEU A 131 -5.73 -1.57 -6.44
C LEU A 131 -6.36 -0.55 -5.49
N LEU A 132 -6.37 -0.87 -4.20
CA LEU A 132 -6.85 0.01 -3.16
C LEU A 132 -5.78 0.21 -2.08
N LEU A 133 -5.69 1.43 -1.57
CA LEU A 133 -4.89 1.79 -0.39
C LEU A 133 -5.84 2.28 0.70
N ASP A 134 -5.77 1.64 1.86
CA ASP A 134 -6.67 1.89 3.00
C ASP A 134 -8.16 1.85 2.63
N TYR A 135 -8.54 0.92 1.73
CA TYR A 135 -9.89 0.72 1.18
C TYR A 135 -10.41 1.80 0.23
N GLU A 136 -9.53 2.67 -0.27
CA GLU A 136 -9.84 3.62 -1.34
C GLU A 136 -9.08 3.23 -2.62
N PHE A 137 -9.74 3.32 -3.78
CA PHE A 137 -9.04 3.12 -5.05
C PHE A 137 -7.89 4.13 -5.20
N THR A 138 -6.75 3.66 -5.67
CA THR A 138 -5.60 4.55 -5.89
C THR A 138 -5.88 5.48 -7.08
N PRO A 139 -5.58 6.78 -6.98
CA PRO A 139 -5.80 7.72 -8.09
C PRO A 139 -4.73 7.59 -9.20
N VAL A 140 -3.65 6.87 -8.92
CA VAL A 140 -2.52 6.60 -9.82
C VAL A 140 -2.21 5.10 -9.84
N GLY A 141 -1.33 4.69 -10.75
CA GLY A 141 -0.89 3.31 -10.86
C GLY A 141 -0.09 2.83 -9.64
N GLY A 142 0.11 1.53 -9.54
CA GLY A 142 0.68 0.92 -8.35
C GLY A 142 2.18 1.15 -8.18
N CYS A 143 2.91 1.50 -9.24
CA CYS A 143 4.30 1.94 -9.15
C CYS A 143 4.44 3.42 -8.78
N GLN A 144 3.42 4.22 -9.04
CA GLN A 144 3.35 5.63 -8.60
C GLN A 144 2.85 5.76 -7.15
N GLN A 145 1.95 4.88 -6.71
CA GLN A 145 1.36 4.95 -5.38
C GLN A 145 2.34 4.50 -4.30
N GLU A 146 3.00 5.47 -3.66
CA GLU A 146 3.79 5.24 -2.46
C GLU A 146 2.94 4.86 -1.24
N VAL A 147 3.55 4.10 -0.33
CA VAL A 147 2.92 3.61 0.90
C VAL A 147 3.77 3.93 2.14
N LYS A 148 3.08 4.10 3.27
CA LYS A 148 3.65 4.38 4.59
C LYS A 148 3.45 3.20 5.53
N THR A 149 4.27 3.15 6.58
CA THR A 149 4.21 2.09 7.58
C THR A 149 2.80 1.97 8.18
N GLY A 150 2.27 0.76 8.19
CA GLY A 150 0.95 0.43 8.74
C GLY A 150 -0.23 0.58 7.79
N GLN A 151 -0.06 1.16 6.60
CA GLN A 151 -1.13 1.24 5.61
C GLN A 151 -1.49 -0.14 5.06
N SER A 152 -2.72 -0.26 4.54
CA SER A 152 -3.29 -1.50 4.03
C SER A 152 -3.43 -1.44 2.51
N ILE A 153 -2.73 -2.32 1.80
CA ILE A 153 -2.82 -2.49 0.35
C ILE A 153 -3.76 -3.64 0.06
N LEU A 154 -4.70 -3.44 -0.85
CA LEU A 154 -5.60 -4.46 -1.37
C LEU A 154 -5.49 -4.55 -2.88
N TRP A 155 -5.02 -5.70 -3.36
CA TRP A 155 -5.20 -6.12 -4.75
C TRP A 155 -6.45 -7.01 -4.81
N ALA A 156 -7.49 -6.54 -5.49
CA ALA A 156 -8.80 -7.19 -5.54
C ALA A 156 -9.15 -7.59 -6.97
N PHE A 157 -9.33 -8.89 -7.20
CA PHE A 157 -9.86 -9.37 -8.47
C PHE A 157 -11.33 -8.99 -8.61
N ASP A 158 -11.73 -8.54 -9.80
CA ASP A 158 -13.11 -8.14 -10.12
C ASP A 158 -13.60 -6.92 -9.31
N ALA A 159 -12.68 -6.07 -8.85
CA ALA A 159 -12.97 -4.99 -7.89
C ALA A 159 -14.09 -4.04 -8.35
N PHE A 160 -14.14 -3.73 -9.64
CA PHE A 160 -15.09 -2.76 -10.21
C PHE A 160 -16.52 -3.29 -10.35
N ASN A 161 -16.71 -4.62 -10.24
CA ASN A 161 -18.04 -5.24 -10.24
C ASN A 161 -18.51 -5.63 -8.83
N LYS A 162 -17.70 -5.37 -7.79
CA LYS A 162 -18.09 -5.61 -6.40
C LYS A 162 -18.68 -4.34 -5.80
N ALA A 163 -19.74 -4.53 -5.02
CA ALA A 163 -20.44 -3.44 -4.36
C ALA A 163 -19.72 -2.97 -3.08
N PHE A 164 -18.96 -3.86 -2.43
CA PHE A 164 -18.31 -3.57 -1.15
C PHE A 164 -16.93 -4.23 -1.04
N PHE A 165 -16.05 -3.59 -0.27
CA PHE A 165 -14.76 -4.15 0.13
C PHE A 165 -14.83 -4.48 1.61
N LEU A 166 -15.16 -5.72 1.96
CA LEU A 166 -15.44 -6.05 3.35
C LEU A 166 -14.23 -5.78 4.25
N LYS A 167 -14.51 -5.26 5.43
CA LYS A 167 -13.57 -5.08 6.53
C LYS A 167 -14.16 -5.70 7.79
N LEU A 168 -13.40 -6.60 8.40
CA LEU A 168 -13.77 -7.28 9.63
C LEU A 168 -12.97 -6.67 10.78
N ALA A 169 -13.67 -6.29 11.84
CA ALA A 169 -13.05 -5.72 13.04
C ALA A 169 -13.52 -6.46 14.29
N ALA A 170 -12.63 -6.58 15.26
CA ALA A 170 -12.93 -7.05 16.60
C ALA A 170 -12.38 -6.04 17.61
N LEU A 171 -13.09 -5.86 18.74
CA LEU A 171 -12.62 -4.99 19.82
C LEU A 171 -11.50 -5.63 20.66
N SER A 172 -11.37 -6.96 20.59
CA SER A 172 -10.35 -7.74 21.27
C SER A 172 -9.91 -8.88 20.34
N HIS A 173 -8.66 -9.33 20.50
CA HIS A 173 -8.12 -10.52 19.84
C HIS A 173 -8.03 -11.72 20.80
N THR A 174 -8.65 -11.61 21.98
CA THR A 174 -8.68 -12.68 22.98
C THR A 174 -10.07 -12.79 23.60
N THR A 175 -10.52 -14.03 23.84
CA THR A 175 -11.77 -14.33 24.53
C THR A 175 -11.66 -15.63 25.33
N LYS A 176 -12.67 -15.93 26.14
CA LYS A 176 -12.77 -17.18 26.90
C LYS A 176 -13.71 -18.16 26.23
N VAL A 177 -13.44 -19.45 26.39
CA VAL A 177 -14.38 -20.51 26.00
C VAL A 177 -15.78 -20.25 26.56
N GLY A 178 -16.80 -20.43 25.74
CA GLY A 178 -18.22 -20.24 26.11
C GLY A 178 -18.64 -18.78 26.29
N LYS A 179 -17.77 -17.80 26.04
CA LYS A 179 -18.15 -16.37 26.03
C LYS A 179 -18.43 -15.89 24.61
N PRO A 180 -19.49 -15.08 24.41
CA PRO A 180 -19.72 -14.42 23.14
C PRO A 180 -18.52 -13.55 22.76
N PHE A 181 -18.09 -13.71 21.51
CA PHE A 181 -17.08 -12.92 20.86
C PHE A 181 -17.70 -12.22 19.66
N THR A 182 -17.65 -10.90 19.67
CA THR A 182 -18.34 -10.08 18.69
C THR A 182 -17.36 -9.52 17.68
N VAL A 183 -17.70 -9.65 16.41
CA VAL A 183 -17.02 -8.97 15.30
C VAL A 183 -18.01 -8.11 14.52
N THR A 184 -17.49 -7.09 13.87
CA THR A 184 -18.27 -6.20 13.00
C THR A 184 -17.75 -6.27 11.57
N VAL A 185 -18.67 -6.51 10.64
CA VAL A 185 -18.46 -6.45 9.20
C VAL A 185 -18.92 -5.08 8.72
N THR A 186 -18.01 -4.34 8.10
CA THR A 186 -18.28 -3.05 7.46
C THR A 186 -17.80 -3.07 6.02
N ASP A 187 -18.34 -2.17 5.20
CA ASP A 187 -17.64 -1.77 3.98
C ASP A 187 -16.42 -0.93 4.38
N GLY A 188 -15.25 -1.28 3.86
CA GLY A 188 -14.01 -0.63 4.22
C GLY A 188 -13.96 0.83 3.77
N THR A 189 -14.57 1.14 2.62
CA THR A 189 -14.66 2.47 2.03
C THR A 189 -15.64 3.34 2.80
N SER A 190 -16.93 3.01 2.77
CA SER A 190 -17.98 3.85 3.38
C SER A 190 -18.08 3.73 4.91
N ARG A 191 -17.45 2.71 5.50
CA ARG A 191 -17.55 2.35 6.93
C ARG A 191 -18.97 1.94 7.37
N VAL A 192 -19.91 1.80 6.42
CA VAL A 192 -21.28 1.37 6.69
C VAL A 192 -21.29 -0.11 7.10
N PRO A 193 -22.10 -0.50 8.11
CA PRO A 193 -22.25 -1.90 8.48
C PRO A 193 -22.83 -2.77 7.37
N ILE A 194 -22.36 -4.01 7.26
CA ILE A 194 -22.75 -4.95 6.22
C ILE A 194 -23.48 -6.13 6.82
N ALA A 195 -24.79 -6.17 6.58
CA ALA A 195 -25.65 -7.30 6.92
C ALA A 195 -25.50 -8.46 5.91
N GLY A 196 -25.79 -9.67 6.37
CA GLY A 196 -25.84 -10.86 5.51
C GLY A 196 -24.48 -11.38 5.04
N ALA A 197 -23.37 -10.87 5.57
CA ALA A 197 -22.05 -11.42 5.30
C ALA A 197 -21.82 -12.66 6.17
N THR A 198 -21.33 -13.75 5.56
CA THR A 198 -20.96 -14.96 6.29
C THR A 198 -19.57 -14.80 6.87
N VAL A 199 -19.46 -14.76 8.20
CA VAL A 199 -18.18 -14.80 8.92
C VAL A 199 -17.78 -16.25 9.10
N ASN A 200 -16.85 -16.70 8.24
CA ASN A 200 -16.26 -18.03 8.32
C ASN A 200 -15.25 -18.08 9.47
N VAL A 201 -15.34 -19.11 10.30
CA VAL A 201 -14.45 -19.35 11.44
C VAL A 201 -13.59 -20.57 11.16
N SER A 202 -12.30 -20.36 10.92
CA SER A 202 -11.32 -21.45 10.77
C SER A 202 -10.69 -21.77 12.12
N GLY A 203 -10.80 -23.02 12.55
CA GLY A 203 -10.30 -23.51 13.83
C GLY A 203 -11.09 -24.73 14.29
N LYS A 204 -10.72 -25.31 15.44
CA LYS A 204 -11.40 -26.51 15.96
C LYS A 204 -12.84 -26.19 16.33
N GLY A 205 -13.80 -26.84 15.66
CA GLY A 205 -15.24 -26.60 15.89
C GLY A 205 -15.69 -25.20 15.49
N GLY A 206 -14.95 -24.54 14.57
CA GLY A 206 -15.36 -23.24 14.05
C GLY A 206 -16.63 -23.39 13.21
N GLU A 207 -17.65 -22.60 13.55
CA GLU A 207 -18.89 -22.51 12.78
C GLU A 207 -19.04 -21.11 12.20
N SER A 208 -19.66 -21.04 11.02
CA SER A 208 -19.87 -19.75 10.35
C SER A 208 -21.11 -19.06 10.91
N VAL A 209 -21.02 -17.75 11.07
CA VAL A 209 -22.12 -16.91 11.58
C VAL A 209 -22.42 -15.80 10.58
N ILE A 210 -23.69 -15.46 10.40
CA ILE A 210 -24.12 -14.39 9.50
C ILE A 210 -24.18 -13.07 10.28
N SER A 211 -23.67 -11.99 9.69
CA SER A 211 -23.80 -10.65 10.28
C SER A 211 -25.24 -10.13 10.23
N ASP A 212 -25.68 -9.51 11.31
CA ASP A 212 -27.00 -8.90 11.46
C ASP A 212 -27.13 -7.54 10.73
N GLU A 213 -28.26 -6.87 10.90
CA GLU A 213 -28.55 -5.54 10.31
C GLU A 213 -27.55 -4.45 10.74
N ASN A 214 -26.88 -4.62 11.89
CA ASN A 214 -25.82 -3.72 12.37
C ASN A 214 -24.42 -4.19 11.94
N GLY A 215 -24.34 -5.15 11.01
CA GLY A 215 -23.10 -5.78 10.58
C GLY A 215 -22.41 -6.60 11.66
N VAL A 216 -23.12 -6.97 12.73
CA VAL A 216 -22.53 -7.66 13.88
C VAL A 216 -22.71 -9.17 13.74
N ALA A 217 -21.64 -9.93 13.96
CA ALA A 217 -21.69 -11.38 14.13
C ALA A 217 -21.18 -11.76 15.52
N SER A 218 -21.95 -12.59 16.23
CA SER A 218 -21.64 -13.08 17.58
C SER A 218 -21.29 -14.56 17.53
N ILE A 219 -20.07 -14.89 17.95
CA ILE A 219 -19.50 -16.24 17.87
C ILE A 219 -19.26 -16.74 19.30
N VAL A 220 -19.58 -18.01 19.57
CA VAL A 220 -19.23 -18.67 20.84
C VAL A 220 -18.28 -19.81 20.52
N PHE A 221 -17.08 -19.75 21.08
CA PHE A 221 -16.07 -20.80 20.88
C PHE A 221 -16.21 -21.88 21.95
N GLU A 222 -16.32 -23.14 21.53
CA GLU A 222 -16.41 -24.29 22.43
C GLU A 222 -15.05 -24.82 22.89
N TYR A 223 -13.98 -24.49 22.16
CA TYR A 223 -12.64 -24.98 22.44
C TYR A 223 -11.65 -23.82 22.54
N ALA A 224 -10.66 -23.97 23.42
CA ALA A 224 -9.50 -23.09 23.44
C ALA A 224 -8.63 -23.33 22.20
N GLY A 225 -7.96 -22.29 21.72
CA GLY A 225 -7.11 -22.36 20.53
C GLY A 225 -6.98 -21.03 19.79
N VAL A 226 -6.34 -21.08 18.63
CA VAL A 226 -6.25 -19.93 17.71
C VAL A 226 -7.25 -20.13 16.58
N TYR A 227 -8.08 -19.12 16.37
CA TYR A 227 -9.10 -19.09 15.33
C TYR A 227 -8.81 -17.95 14.36
N LYS A 228 -9.14 -18.17 13.09
CA LYS A 228 -9.06 -17.16 12.03
C LYS A 228 -10.44 -16.88 11.49
N LEU A 229 -10.84 -15.62 11.50
CA LEU A 229 -12.17 -15.19 11.07
C LEU A 229 -12.04 -14.39 9.79
N LYS A 230 -12.93 -14.65 8.83
CA LYS A 230 -13.00 -13.90 7.57
C LYS A 230 -14.43 -13.84 7.08
N ALA A 231 -14.90 -12.64 6.71
CA ALA A 231 -16.24 -12.41 6.20
C ALA A 231 -16.27 -12.47 4.67
N GLU A 232 -17.31 -13.09 4.14
CA GLU A 232 -17.54 -13.24 2.71
C GLU A 232 -19.00 -12.94 2.36
N ARG A 233 -19.20 -12.34 1.18
CA ARG A 233 -20.51 -12.10 0.58
C ARG A 233 -20.36 -12.07 -0.94
N SER A 234 -21.34 -12.57 -1.68
CA SER A 234 -21.23 -12.82 -3.13
C SER A 234 -20.93 -11.58 -3.97
N ASP A 235 -21.48 -10.43 -3.56
CA ASP A 235 -21.33 -9.13 -4.20
C ASP A 235 -20.18 -8.29 -3.63
N SER A 236 -19.29 -8.88 -2.83
CA SER A 236 -18.22 -8.17 -2.13
C SER A 236 -16.84 -8.81 -2.32
N ILE A 237 -15.80 -8.01 -2.12
CA ILE A 237 -14.45 -8.53 -1.86
C ILE A 237 -14.37 -8.98 -0.40
N ARG A 238 -13.78 -10.15 -0.18
CA ARG A 238 -13.68 -10.81 1.13
C ARG A 238 -12.93 -9.95 2.14
N SER A 239 -13.22 -10.13 3.44
CA SER A 239 -12.69 -9.25 4.48
C SER A 239 -11.23 -9.47 4.81
N ASN A 240 -10.64 -8.59 5.61
CA ASN A 240 -9.36 -8.90 6.22
C ASN A 240 -9.58 -10.03 7.23
N MET A 241 -8.53 -10.79 7.50
CA MET A 241 -8.48 -11.82 8.51
C MET A 241 -8.41 -11.16 9.89
N VAL A 242 -9.15 -11.74 10.84
CA VAL A 242 -9.02 -11.44 12.27
C VAL A 242 -8.58 -12.72 12.97
N ASP A 243 -7.42 -12.67 13.61
CA ASP A 243 -6.94 -13.75 14.48
C ASP A 243 -7.48 -13.56 15.90
N VAL A 244 -7.96 -14.65 16.50
CA VAL A 244 -8.53 -14.68 17.85
C VAL A 244 -7.92 -15.81 18.66
N VAL A 245 -7.42 -15.48 19.85
CA VAL A 245 -6.92 -16.46 20.83
C VAL A 245 -8.04 -16.75 21.85
N VAL A 246 -8.46 -17.99 21.92
CA VAL A 246 -9.48 -18.45 22.87
C VAL A 246 -8.78 -19.22 24.00
N ILE A 247 -9.04 -18.80 25.25
CA ILE A 247 -8.45 -19.36 26.46
C ILE A 247 -9.48 -19.93 27.44
#